data_AF-A0A7C1QH04-F1
#
_entry.id   AF-A0A7C1QH04-F1
#
_cell.length_a   1.000
_cell.length_b   1.000
_cell.length_c   1.000
_cell.angle_alpha   90.00
_cell.angle_beta   90.00
_cell.angle_gamma   90.00
#
_symmetry.space_group_name_H-M   'P 1'
#
loop_
_entity.id
_entity.type
_entity.pdbx_description
1 polymer ?
#
loop_
_entity_poly.entity_id
_entity_poly.type
_entity_poly.pdbx_seq_one_letter_code
_entity_poly.pdbx_strand_id
1 'polypeptide(L)'
;LIRQFLLEKTILFELIDDAKIFKESGVTLEMISIFFKKDEKTQYPITIKSRRFKNFKPNEISNLIFKKYNRFLLYCDDLFFLIYDKSKINVLHGKRGKDAPRMEKSEEFTIPYFFSGKTVKKYRPDFNFINYTTPNLLDIDSWKIEFDSTLLITTKINDRYRVYVKPNNTLAGNNVIKLYLEEEFQIDQYALMAILNSNLMDYIVKRYIINFSELTVAFYDSITLFTPLKTINKKLEKVFNLLAKYMIVLKGIEESVMSVFFTRIINALVLELYLPDLLLKNGVHNNLFETIEPLLNKFAFGAWLNSFWNTKIDGTFQSNSNSKITSIIESSYENLLKLEDIIKANEEISETILVEFETIN
;
A
#
# COMPACT_ATOMS: atom_id res chain seq x y z
N LEU A 1 -6.89 9.83 -24.63
CA LEU A 1 -6.98 10.21 -26.07
C LEU A 1 -5.75 9.74 -26.85
N ILE A 2 -4.56 10.35 -26.74
CA ILE A 2 -3.38 9.95 -27.55
C ILE A 2 -2.92 8.52 -27.29
N ARG A 3 -2.70 8.13 -26.02
CA ARG A 3 -2.29 6.76 -25.67
C ARG A 3 -3.25 5.69 -26.20
N GLN A 4 -4.54 5.93 -26.02
CA GLN A 4 -5.58 5.01 -26.50
C GLN A 4 -5.57 4.91 -28.03
N PHE A 5 -5.48 6.06 -28.72
CA PHE A 5 -5.32 6.09 -30.17
C PHE A 5 -4.10 5.27 -30.63
N LEU A 6 -2.94 5.47 -30.00
CA LEU A 6 -1.72 4.73 -30.34
C LEU A 6 -1.90 3.22 -30.10
N LEU A 7 -2.42 2.83 -28.94
CA LEU A 7 -2.62 1.41 -28.62
C LEU A 7 -3.68 0.72 -29.48
N GLU A 8 -4.69 1.44 -29.96
CA GLU A 8 -5.79 0.89 -30.77
C GLU A 8 -5.53 0.92 -32.28
N LYS A 9 -4.84 1.95 -32.79
CA LYS A 9 -4.66 2.22 -34.23
C LYS A 9 -3.27 1.94 -34.75
N THR A 10 -2.31 1.64 -33.88
CA THR A 10 -0.93 1.34 -34.25
C THR A 10 -0.41 0.12 -33.50
N ILE A 11 0.78 -0.33 -33.88
CA ILE A 11 1.46 -1.46 -33.26
C ILE A 11 2.66 -0.96 -32.46
N LEU A 12 2.61 -1.10 -31.13
CA LEU A 12 3.72 -0.82 -30.21
C LEU A 12 4.74 -1.95 -30.31
N PHE A 13 5.85 -1.82 -31.04
CA PHE A 13 6.78 -2.96 -31.16
C PHE A 13 7.97 -2.88 -30.20
N GLU A 14 8.27 -1.69 -29.65
CA GLU A 14 9.39 -1.52 -28.72
C GLU A 14 9.11 -0.43 -27.67
N LEU A 15 9.55 -0.70 -26.45
CA LEU A 15 9.62 0.25 -25.33
C LEU A 15 11.05 0.30 -24.79
N ILE A 16 11.57 1.51 -24.56
CA ILE A 16 12.87 1.71 -23.93
C ILE A 16 12.70 2.63 -22.72
N ASP A 17 13.05 2.14 -21.53
CA ASP A 17 13.32 2.99 -20.37
C ASP A 17 14.72 3.59 -20.52
N ASP A 18 14.78 4.86 -20.93
CA ASP A 18 16.04 5.56 -21.15
C ASP A 18 16.63 6.16 -19.87
N ALA A 19 15.99 5.96 -18.71
CA ALA A 19 16.40 6.50 -17.42
C ALA A 19 16.55 8.04 -17.46
N LYS A 20 17.59 8.57 -16.81
CA LYS A 20 17.91 10.01 -16.73
C LYS A 20 19.00 10.38 -17.74
N ILE A 21 18.63 10.51 -19.01
CA ILE A 21 19.59 10.84 -20.09
C ILE A 21 20.22 12.24 -19.89
N PHE A 22 19.50 13.17 -19.28
CA PHE A 22 19.93 14.58 -19.15
C PHE A 22 20.52 14.92 -17.77
N LYS A 23 21.00 13.92 -17.02
CA LYS A 23 21.54 14.13 -15.67
C LYS A 23 22.68 15.14 -15.64
N GLU A 24 23.55 15.11 -16.66
CA GLU A 24 24.70 16.02 -16.80
C GLU A 24 24.28 17.48 -17.07
N SER A 25 23.10 17.69 -17.66
CA SER A 25 22.55 19.02 -17.92
C SER A 25 21.76 19.59 -16.73
N GLY A 26 21.80 18.94 -15.56
CA GLY A 26 21.06 19.35 -14.37
C GLY A 26 19.54 19.12 -14.45
N VAL A 27 19.05 18.45 -15.49
CA VAL A 27 17.62 18.22 -15.71
C VAL A 27 17.19 16.91 -15.04
N THR A 28 16.24 17.00 -14.11
CA THR A 28 15.67 15.84 -13.41
C THR A 28 14.43 15.35 -14.15
N LEU A 29 14.64 14.77 -15.34
CA LEU A 29 13.60 14.12 -16.13
C LEU A 29 13.93 12.65 -16.35
N GLU A 30 12.89 11.83 -16.35
CA GLU A 30 12.96 10.44 -16.77
C GLU A 30 12.33 10.32 -18.16
N MET A 31 12.99 9.59 -19.06
CA MET A 31 12.56 9.45 -20.44
C MET A 31 12.22 8.01 -20.77
N ILE A 32 11.14 7.84 -21.53
CA ILE A 32 10.80 6.59 -22.18
C ILE A 32 10.69 6.83 -23.69
N SER A 33 11.31 5.97 -24.47
CA SER A 33 11.12 5.94 -25.93
C SER A 33 10.09 4.87 -26.28
N ILE A 34 9.09 5.25 -27.07
CA ILE A 34 7.96 4.39 -27.44
C ILE A 34 7.88 4.33 -28.96
N PHE A 35 8.05 3.13 -29.51
CA PHE A 35 8.13 2.94 -30.96
C PHE A 35 6.89 2.22 -31.50
N PHE A 36 6.25 2.87 -32.48
CA PHE A 36 5.06 2.37 -33.14
C PHE A 36 5.27 2.15 -34.63
N LYS A 37 4.61 1.15 -35.20
CA LYS A 37 4.49 0.95 -36.64
C LYS A 37 3.01 0.87 -37.06
N LYS A 38 2.74 1.24 -38.31
CA LYS A 38 1.43 1.09 -38.94
C LYS A 38 1.37 -0.30 -39.59
N ASP A 39 0.60 -1.22 -39.01
CA ASP A 39 0.54 -2.61 -39.47
C ASP A 39 -0.76 -3.27 -38.97
N GLU A 40 -1.28 -4.29 -39.66
CA GLU A 40 -2.63 -4.89 -39.44
C GLU A 40 -2.65 -6.12 -38.52
N LYS A 41 -1.49 -6.58 -38.03
CA LYS A 41 -1.41 -7.80 -37.20
C LYS A 41 -1.99 -7.62 -35.80
N THR A 42 -2.80 -8.57 -35.37
CA THR A 42 -3.54 -8.56 -34.10
C THR A 42 -2.68 -8.84 -32.86
N GLN A 43 -1.61 -9.64 -32.97
CA GLN A 43 -0.74 -10.01 -31.86
C GLN A 43 0.73 -10.06 -32.29
N TYR A 44 1.62 -9.43 -31.51
CA TYR A 44 3.06 -9.42 -31.73
C TYR A 44 3.77 -9.32 -30.37
N PRO A 45 4.96 -9.95 -30.22
CA PRO A 45 5.81 -9.73 -29.06
C PRO A 45 6.35 -8.30 -29.10
N ILE A 46 6.40 -7.67 -27.94
CA ILE A 46 6.98 -6.34 -27.74
C ILE A 46 8.32 -6.54 -27.07
N THR A 47 9.37 -5.95 -27.64
CA THR A 47 10.67 -5.88 -26.99
C THR A 47 10.68 -4.73 -26.01
N ILE A 48 10.93 -5.01 -24.73
CA ILE A 48 11.16 -3.97 -23.74
C ILE A 48 12.65 -3.93 -23.42
N LYS A 49 13.24 -2.74 -23.30
CA LYS A 49 14.64 -2.52 -22.92
C LYS A 49 14.70 -1.50 -21.79
N SER A 50 15.72 -1.60 -20.95
CA SER A 50 16.00 -0.58 -19.93
C SER A 50 17.48 -0.25 -19.94
N ARG A 51 17.79 1.05 -20.01
CA ARG A 51 19.13 1.61 -19.80
C ARG A 51 19.40 1.90 -18.32
N ARG A 52 18.35 1.93 -17.48
CA ARG A 52 18.46 2.09 -16.03
C ARG A 52 19.17 0.92 -15.37
N PHE A 53 18.86 -0.30 -15.82
CA PHE A 53 19.40 -1.52 -15.24
C PHE A 53 20.32 -2.21 -16.24
N LYS A 54 21.63 -2.27 -15.93
CA LYS A 54 22.67 -2.82 -16.81
C LYS A 54 22.41 -4.27 -17.25
N ASN A 55 21.79 -5.06 -16.38
CA ASN A 55 21.53 -6.48 -16.62
C ASN A 55 20.06 -6.73 -17.02
N PHE A 56 19.34 -5.73 -17.52
CA PHE A 56 17.96 -5.92 -17.93
C PHE A 56 17.83 -6.88 -19.11
N LYS A 57 17.30 -8.08 -18.87
CA LYS A 57 16.89 -8.99 -19.93
C LYS A 57 15.59 -8.50 -20.56
N PRO A 58 15.57 -8.27 -21.89
CA PRO A 58 14.34 -7.98 -22.60
C PRO A 58 13.34 -9.11 -22.38
N ASN A 59 12.13 -8.75 -21.95
CA ASN A 59 11.01 -9.67 -21.91
C ASN A 59 10.15 -9.49 -23.15
N GLU A 60 9.67 -10.58 -23.74
CA GLU A 60 8.73 -10.55 -24.86
C GLU A 60 7.30 -10.61 -24.34
N ILE A 61 6.59 -9.48 -24.43
CA ILE A 61 5.25 -9.37 -23.87
C ILE A 61 4.23 -9.15 -24.97
N SER A 62 3.08 -9.80 -24.87
CA SER A 62 1.95 -9.59 -25.79
C SER A 62 1.44 -8.16 -25.72
N ASN A 63 1.26 -7.53 -26.88
CA ASN A 63 0.67 -6.20 -27.01
C ASN A 63 -0.70 -6.00 -26.34
N LEU A 64 -1.44 -7.10 -26.16
CA LEU A 64 -2.77 -7.09 -25.56
C LEU A 64 -2.72 -6.59 -24.12
N ILE A 65 -1.60 -6.75 -23.41
CA ILE A 65 -1.46 -6.29 -22.04
C ILE A 65 -1.59 -4.76 -21.94
N PHE A 66 -1.00 -4.04 -22.89
CA PHE A 66 -1.01 -2.58 -22.93
C PHE A 66 -2.41 -2.05 -23.19
N LYS A 67 -3.18 -2.75 -24.04
CA LYS A 67 -4.60 -2.47 -24.29
C LYS A 67 -5.44 -2.78 -23.04
N LYS A 68 -5.28 -3.96 -22.44
CA LYS A 68 -6.00 -4.41 -21.23
C LYS A 68 -5.92 -3.38 -20.10
N TYR A 69 -4.72 -2.86 -19.83
CA TYR A 69 -4.50 -1.91 -18.74
C TYR A 69 -4.47 -0.45 -19.21
N ASN A 70 -4.61 -0.19 -20.51
CA ASN A 70 -4.42 1.13 -21.12
C ASN A 70 -3.18 1.84 -20.56
N ARG A 71 -2.01 1.18 -20.56
CA ARG A 71 -0.79 1.69 -19.92
C ARG A 71 0.47 1.09 -20.52
N PHE A 72 1.54 1.90 -20.61
CA PHE A 72 2.90 1.43 -20.91
C PHE A 72 3.56 0.86 -19.65
N LEU A 73 3.55 -0.46 -19.54
CA LEU A 73 4.21 -1.24 -18.49
C LEU A 73 5.64 -1.58 -18.94
N LEU A 74 6.67 -1.21 -18.16
CA LEU A 74 8.07 -1.41 -18.54
C LEU A 74 8.69 -2.68 -17.95
N TYR A 75 8.26 -3.08 -16.76
CA TYR A 75 8.87 -4.20 -16.04
C TYR A 75 7.88 -5.32 -15.77
N CYS A 76 7.00 -5.61 -16.74
CA CYS A 76 6.07 -6.72 -16.63
C CYS A 76 6.80 -8.05 -16.89
N ASP A 77 6.51 -9.05 -16.06
CA ASP A 77 7.13 -10.37 -16.03
C ASP A 77 6.11 -11.42 -15.58
N ASP A 78 6.53 -12.69 -15.45
CA ASP A 78 5.63 -13.77 -15.03
C ASP A 78 5.00 -13.51 -13.66
N LEU A 79 5.75 -12.87 -12.74
CA LEU A 79 5.24 -12.49 -11.43
C LEU A 79 4.11 -11.45 -11.53
N PHE A 80 4.22 -10.48 -12.45
CA PHE A 80 3.12 -9.56 -12.75
C PHE A 80 1.84 -10.32 -13.10
N PHE A 81 1.92 -11.30 -14.01
CA PHE A 81 0.74 -12.05 -14.44
C PHE A 81 0.13 -12.89 -13.31
N LEU A 82 0.97 -13.57 -12.51
CA LEU A 82 0.53 -14.32 -11.34
C LEU A 82 -0.25 -13.46 -10.35
N ILE A 83 0.17 -12.21 -10.16
CA ILE A 83 -0.48 -11.25 -9.26
C ILE A 83 -1.76 -10.69 -9.88
N TYR A 84 -1.70 -10.18 -11.11
CA TYR A 84 -2.77 -9.38 -11.69
C TYR A 84 -3.92 -10.22 -12.23
N ASP A 85 -3.69 -11.42 -12.77
CA ASP A 85 -4.77 -12.20 -13.41
C ASP A 85 -5.83 -12.72 -12.43
N LYS A 86 -5.45 -12.93 -11.16
CA LYS A 86 -6.37 -13.34 -10.08
C LYS A 86 -6.82 -12.16 -9.20
N SER A 87 -6.49 -10.92 -9.57
CA SER A 87 -6.80 -9.71 -8.80
C SER A 87 -7.83 -8.83 -9.48
N LYS A 88 -8.50 -7.99 -8.68
CA LYS A 88 -9.32 -6.88 -9.14
C LYS A 88 -8.48 -5.61 -9.18
N ILE A 89 -8.66 -4.85 -10.24
CA ILE A 89 -8.11 -3.49 -10.42
C ILE A 89 -9.28 -2.54 -10.66
N ASN A 90 -9.02 -1.24 -10.62
CA ASN A 90 -10.02 -0.17 -10.65
C ASN A 90 -11.04 -0.29 -9.51
N VAL A 91 -10.61 -0.82 -8.37
CA VAL A 91 -11.45 -0.98 -7.17
C VAL A 91 -10.98 -0.14 -5.99
N LEU A 92 -9.78 0.45 -6.06
CA LEU A 92 -9.21 1.31 -5.02
C LEU A 92 -9.00 2.72 -5.58
N HIS A 93 -9.69 3.68 -5.00
CA HIS A 93 -9.67 5.09 -5.41
C HIS A 93 -8.90 5.92 -4.42
N GLY A 94 -8.19 6.93 -4.94
CA GLY A 94 -7.38 7.87 -4.18
C GLY A 94 -7.83 9.30 -4.41
N LYS A 95 -8.56 9.87 -3.44
CA LYS A 95 -9.02 11.25 -3.49
C LYS A 95 -8.24 12.13 -2.54
N ARG A 96 -7.79 13.29 -3.02
CA ARG A 96 -7.11 14.29 -2.20
C ARG A 96 -7.98 14.75 -1.02
N GLY A 97 -7.37 14.95 0.14
CA GLY A 97 -7.96 15.75 1.21
C GLY A 97 -8.22 17.19 0.75
N LYS A 98 -8.96 17.93 1.57
CA LYS A 98 -9.31 19.32 1.29
C LYS A 98 -8.26 20.25 1.89
N ASP A 99 -8.19 21.50 1.44
CA ASP A 99 -7.32 22.50 2.05
C ASP A 99 -8.09 23.33 3.08
N ALA A 100 -7.39 23.85 4.08
CA ALA A 100 -7.96 24.58 5.20
C ALA A 100 -6.90 25.46 5.89
N PRO A 101 -7.31 26.57 6.54
CA PRO A 101 -6.45 27.28 7.49
C PRO A 101 -5.88 26.32 8.52
N ARG A 102 -4.59 26.46 8.83
CA ARG A 102 -3.91 25.54 9.73
C ARG A 102 -2.81 26.23 10.53
N MET A 103 -2.67 25.85 11.79
CA MET A 103 -1.62 26.32 12.70
C MET A 103 -1.21 25.22 13.68
N GLU A 104 -0.33 25.54 14.62
CA GLU A 104 -0.16 24.78 15.86
C GLU A 104 -1.43 24.87 16.72
N LYS A 105 -1.55 23.97 17.71
CA LYS A 105 -2.74 23.88 18.58
C LYS A 105 -2.94 25.20 19.33
N SER A 106 -4.15 25.75 19.27
CA SER A 106 -4.56 26.96 19.99
C SER A 106 -6.07 26.93 20.27
N GLU A 107 -6.60 27.95 20.93
CA GLU A 107 -8.05 28.05 21.22
C GLU A 107 -8.91 28.11 19.95
N GLU A 108 -8.40 28.76 18.88
CA GLU A 108 -9.08 28.85 17.58
C GLU A 108 -8.83 27.61 16.70
N PHE A 109 -7.65 26.99 16.83
CA PHE A 109 -7.23 25.83 16.04
C PHE A 109 -7.18 24.57 16.92
N THR A 110 -8.32 23.92 17.07
CA THR A 110 -8.51 22.79 18.00
C THR A 110 -8.68 21.44 17.31
N ILE A 111 -9.04 21.40 16.02
CA ILE A 111 -9.28 20.14 15.30
C ILE A 111 -7.98 19.61 14.72
N PRO A 112 -7.51 18.40 15.08
CA PRO A 112 -6.35 17.79 14.46
C PRO A 112 -6.55 17.62 12.95
N TYR A 113 -5.56 18.09 12.20
CA TYR A 113 -5.59 18.22 10.76
C TYR A 113 -4.31 17.66 10.13
N PHE A 114 -4.45 16.53 9.45
CA PHE A 114 -3.34 15.82 8.83
C PHE A 114 -3.03 16.45 7.47
N PHE A 115 -2.31 17.57 7.50
CA PHE A 115 -1.99 18.33 6.30
C PHE A 115 -0.76 17.82 5.56
N SER A 116 0.30 17.43 6.30
CA SER A 116 1.58 17.04 5.72
C SER A 116 1.57 15.57 5.31
N GLY A 117 2.19 15.25 4.16
CA GLY A 117 2.45 13.86 3.79
C GLY A 117 3.35 13.15 4.82
N LYS A 118 4.14 13.90 5.60
CA LYS A 118 4.96 13.37 6.70
C LYS A 118 4.13 12.87 7.88
N THR A 119 2.92 13.39 8.06
CA THR A 119 1.99 12.99 9.13
C THR A 119 1.56 11.55 8.98
N VAL A 120 1.59 10.96 7.78
CA VAL A 120 1.13 9.58 7.55
C VAL A 120 2.31 8.61 7.50
N LYS A 121 2.35 7.65 8.43
CA LYS A 121 3.30 6.52 8.45
C LYS A 121 2.53 5.21 8.33
N LYS A 122 3.24 4.09 8.13
CA LYS A 122 2.61 2.76 8.17
C LYS A 122 2.01 2.54 9.57
N TYR A 123 0.69 2.30 9.64
CA TYR A 123 -0.08 2.00 10.85
C TYR A 123 -0.24 3.11 11.89
N ARG A 124 0.34 4.31 11.70
CA ARG A 124 0.22 5.40 12.68
C ARG A 124 0.41 6.78 12.06
N PRO A 125 -0.03 7.84 12.73
CA PRO A 125 0.40 9.18 12.40
C PRO A 125 1.80 9.49 12.96
N ASP A 126 2.42 10.53 12.42
CA ASP A 126 3.60 11.18 12.99
C ASP A 126 3.15 12.46 13.69
N PHE A 127 3.10 12.41 15.02
CA PHE A 127 2.53 13.46 15.86
C PHE A 127 3.26 14.79 15.73
N ASN A 128 4.55 14.77 15.38
CA ASN A 128 5.37 15.97 15.20
C ASN A 128 4.96 16.80 13.96
N PHE A 129 4.13 16.24 13.08
CA PHE A 129 3.66 16.90 11.86
C PHE A 129 2.14 17.07 11.84
N ILE A 130 1.46 16.93 12.97
CA ILE A 130 0.03 17.22 13.07
C ILE A 130 -0.15 18.74 13.20
N ASN A 131 -0.91 19.33 12.28
CA ASN A 131 -1.42 20.69 12.41
C ASN A 131 -2.84 20.65 12.99
N TYR A 132 -3.38 21.82 13.30
CA TYR A 132 -4.76 21.97 13.76
C TYR A 132 -5.50 22.95 12.86
N THR A 133 -6.83 22.81 12.77
CA THR A 133 -7.74 23.66 11.99
C THR A 133 -8.93 24.13 12.82
N THR A 134 -9.75 25.00 12.25
CA THR A 134 -10.84 25.70 12.95
C THR A 134 -12.11 24.85 13.02
N PRO A 135 -12.88 24.88 14.12
CA PRO A 135 -14.14 24.16 14.25
C PRO A 135 -15.25 24.64 13.30
N ASN A 136 -15.20 25.89 12.83
CA ASN A 136 -16.17 26.46 11.89
C ASN A 136 -16.28 25.68 10.57
N LEU A 137 -15.26 24.87 10.21
CA LEU A 137 -15.34 23.99 9.05
C LEU A 137 -16.39 22.90 9.20
N LEU A 138 -16.72 22.51 10.44
CA LEU A 138 -17.70 21.46 10.73
C LEU A 138 -19.15 21.90 10.49
N ASP A 139 -19.40 23.18 10.22
CA ASP A 139 -20.71 23.68 9.77
C ASP A 139 -21.04 23.25 8.33
N ILE A 140 -20.05 22.72 7.60
CA ILE A 140 -20.20 22.20 6.24
C ILE A 140 -20.29 20.66 6.32
N ASP A 141 -21.42 20.09 5.86
CA ASP A 141 -21.71 18.64 5.93
C ASP A 141 -20.55 17.74 5.51
N SER A 142 -19.92 18.08 4.38
CA SER A 142 -18.84 17.26 3.82
C SER A 142 -17.54 17.27 4.65
N TRP A 143 -17.36 18.23 5.55
CA TRP A 143 -16.28 18.23 6.54
C TRP A 143 -16.72 17.51 7.81
N LYS A 144 -17.98 17.71 8.24
CA LYS A 144 -18.57 17.01 9.39
C LYS A 144 -18.57 15.49 9.21
N ILE A 145 -19.02 15.00 8.06
CA ILE A 145 -19.00 13.57 7.71
C ILE A 145 -17.58 13.00 7.77
N GLU A 146 -16.59 13.75 7.28
CA GLU A 146 -15.19 13.33 7.33
C GLU A 146 -14.66 13.31 8.78
N PHE A 147 -14.98 14.32 9.57
CA PHE A 147 -14.59 14.41 10.97
C PHE A 147 -15.18 13.26 11.79
N ASP A 148 -16.45 12.91 11.58
CA ASP A 148 -17.13 11.86 12.33
C ASP A 148 -16.76 10.43 11.89
N SER A 149 -16.12 10.27 10.73
CA SER A 149 -15.76 8.96 10.18
C SER A 149 -14.31 8.55 10.43
N THR A 150 -14.11 7.24 10.50
CA THR A 150 -12.80 6.62 10.31
C THR A 150 -12.56 6.38 8.82
N LEU A 151 -11.39 6.78 8.32
CA LEU A 151 -11.06 6.67 6.89
C LEU A 151 -9.65 6.12 6.72
N LEU A 152 -9.50 5.26 5.73
CA LEU A 152 -8.19 4.82 5.29
C LEU A 152 -7.50 5.96 4.53
N ILE A 153 -6.28 6.31 4.94
CA ILE A 153 -5.51 7.39 4.33
C ILE A 153 -4.09 6.98 4.01
N THR A 154 -3.49 7.64 3.01
CA THR A 154 -2.07 7.51 2.67
C THR A 154 -1.44 8.86 2.35
N THR A 155 -0.11 8.93 2.30
CA THR A 155 0.60 10.14 1.86
C THR A 155 0.34 10.39 0.37
N LYS A 156 0.21 11.66 -0.02
CA LYS A 156 0.05 12.04 -1.43
C LYS A 156 1.26 11.70 -2.28
N ILE A 157 2.46 11.99 -1.82
CA ILE A 157 3.69 11.78 -2.59
C ILE A 157 4.50 10.69 -1.92
N ASN A 158 4.76 9.61 -2.64
CA ASN A 158 5.62 8.51 -2.19
C ASN A 158 5.98 7.58 -3.35
N ASP A 159 6.80 6.57 -3.07
CA ASP A 159 7.09 5.45 -3.97
C ASP A 159 6.40 4.14 -3.54
N ARG A 160 5.67 4.18 -2.42
CA ARG A 160 5.07 3.03 -1.76
C ARG A 160 3.87 3.42 -0.89
N TYR A 161 3.06 2.45 -0.53
CA TYR A 161 1.95 2.68 0.38
C TYR A 161 2.46 2.94 1.81
N ARG A 162 2.00 4.04 2.40
CA ARG A 162 2.09 4.28 3.85
C ARG A 162 0.69 4.57 4.33
N VAL A 163 0.05 3.55 4.86
CA VAL A 163 -1.40 3.56 5.08
C VAL A 163 -1.69 3.53 6.56
N TYR A 164 -2.68 4.32 6.94
CA TYR A 164 -3.19 4.44 8.29
C TYR A 164 -4.70 4.64 8.24
N VAL A 165 -5.43 4.08 9.21
CA VAL A 165 -6.85 4.40 9.41
C VAL A 165 -6.92 5.61 10.34
N LYS A 166 -7.28 6.78 9.81
CA LYS A 166 -7.48 7.98 10.64
C LYS A 166 -8.62 7.73 11.63
N PRO A 167 -8.53 8.21 12.88
CA PRO A 167 -9.62 8.15 13.81
C PRO A 167 -10.69 9.19 13.44
N ASN A 168 -11.87 9.06 14.04
CA ASN A 168 -12.82 10.17 14.07
C ASN A 168 -12.21 11.36 14.85
N ASN A 169 -12.87 12.51 14.80
CA ASN A 169 -12.41 13.77 15.37
C ASN A 169 -11.13 14.33 14.73
N THR A 170 -10.80 13.90 13.51
CA THR A 170 -9.62 14.37 12.76
C THR A 170 -9.98 14.61 11.30
N LEU A 171 -9.25 15.49 10.63
CA LEU A 171 -9.46 15.84 9.22
C LEU A 171 -8.22 15.56 8.37
N ALA A 172 -8.41 15.17 7.10
CA ALA A 172 -7.33 14.91 6.16
C ALA A 172 -7.12 16.11 5.20
N GLY A 173 -5.89 16.62 5.18
CA GLY A 173 -5.52 17.77 4.38
C GLY A 173 -5.04 17.45 2.97
N ASN A 174 -4.68 18.49 2.22
CA ASN A 174 -4.41 18.41 0.78
C ASN A 174 -3.18 17.54 0.37
N ASN A 175 -2.25 17.20 1.29
CA ASN A 175 -1.15 16.26 1.02
C ASN A 175 -1.37 14.87 1.61
N VAL A 176 -2.60 14.59 2.01
CA VAL A 176 -3.09 13.27 2.39
C VAL A 176 -4.13 12.82 1.36
N ILE A 177 -4.06 11.54 1.01
CA ILE A 177 -4.99 10.88 0.11
C ILE A 177 -5.92 10.03 0.95
N LYS A 178 -7.21 10.20 0.73
CA LYS A 178 -8.26 9.35 1.28
C LYS A 178 -8.50 8.20 0.31
N LEU A 179 -8.46 6.99 0.84
CA LEU A 179 -8.60 5.76 0.08
C LEU A 179 -10.02 5.21 0.24
N TYR A 180 -10.64 4.86 -0.87
CA TYR A 180 -12.00 4.32 -0.92
C TYR A 180 -12.05 3.10 -1.83
N LEU A 181 -12.92 2.16 -1.51
CA LEU A 181 -13.19 1.02 -2.37
C LEU A 181 -14.44 1.27 -3.20
N GLU A 182 -14.51 0.69 -4.39
CA GLU A 182 -15.75 0.54 -5.14
C GLU A 182 -16.79 -0.21 -4.30
N GLU A 183 -18.07 0.16 -4.42
CA GLU A 183 -19.14 -0.34 -3.53
C GLU A 183 -19.28 -1.87 -3.56
N GLU A 184 -19.04 -2.45 -4.73
CA GLU A 184 -19.10 -3.89 -5.04
C GLU A 184 -17.94 -4.68 -4.39
N PHE A 185 -16.85 -3.99 -4.01
CA PHE A 185 -15.63 -4.59 -3.51
C PHE A 185 -15.42 -4.23 -2.04
N GLN A 186 -15.92 -5.09 -1.15
CA GLN A 186 -15.88 -4.83 0.29
C GLN A 186 -14.74 -5.56 0.98
N ILE A 187 -13.82 -4.79 1.56
CA ILE A 187 -12.80 -5.24 2.50
C ILE A 187 -12.76 -4.26 3.67
N ASP A 188 -12.71 -4.78 4.90
CA ASP A 188 -12.52 -4.00 6.11
C ASP A 188 -11.27 -3.10 6.02
N GLN A 189 -11.39 -1.84 6.46
CA GLN A 189 -10.33 -0.84 6.31
C GLN A 189 -9.01 -1.24 7.00
N TYR A 190 -9.07 -1.91 8.15
CA TYR A 190 -7.85 -2.38 8.83
C TYR A 190 -7.24 -3.59 8.12
N ALA A 191 -8.07 -4.50 7.61
CA ALA A 191 -7.57 -5.60 6.79
C ALA A 191 -6.88 -5.09 5.51
N LEU A 192 -7.51 -4.13 4.82
CA LEU A 192 -6.92 -3.47 3.66
C LEU A 192 -5.63 -2.72 4.03
N MET A 193 -5.59 -2.04 5.17
CA MET A 193 -4.39 -1.38 5.68
C MET A 193 -3.22 -2.36 5.84
N ALA A 194 -3.45 -3.56 6.38
CA ALA A 194 -2.40 -4.58 6.53
C ALA A 194 -1.85 -5.02 5.15
N ILE A 195 -2.74 -5.29 4.20
CA ILE A 195 -2.37 -5.72 2.84
C ILE A 195 -1.56 -4.62 2.14
N LEU A 196 -2.05 -3.38 2.16
CA LEU A 196 -1.41 -2.26 1.47
C LEU A 196 -0.05 -1.89 2.07
N ASN A 197 0.16 -2.08 3.37
CA ASN A 197 1.43 -1.78 4.03
C ASN A 197 2.49 -2.89 3.88
N SER A 198 2.18 -4.00 3.20
CA SER A 198 3.10 -5.13 3.02
C SER A 198 4.26 -4.84 2.06
N ASN A 199 5.35 -5.61 2.18
CA ASN A 199 6.50 -5.51 1.29
C ASN A 199 6.16 -5.89 -0.15
N LEU A 200 5.27 -6.88 -0.36
CA LEU A 200 4.81 -7.24 -1.70
C LEU A 200 4.07 -6.07 -2.36
N MET A 201 3.23 -5.34 -1.62
CA MET A 201 2.54 -4.19 -2.18
C MET A 201 3.49 -3.02 -2.46
N ASP A 202 4.48 -2.79 -1.59
CA ASP A 202 5.55 -1.81 -1.86
C ASP A 202 6.28 -2.15 -3.16
N TYR A 203 6.62 -3.42 -3.36
CA TYR A 203 7.26 -3.91 -4.59
C TYR A 203 6.36 -3.73 -5.81
N ILE A 204 5.08 -4.14 -5.74
CA ILE A 204 4.11 -4.00 -6.83
C ILE A 204 3.99 -2.53 -7.24
N VAL A 205 3.86 -1.63 -6.27
CA VAL A 205 3.77 -0.19 -6.55
C VAL A 205 5.03 0.26 -7.26
N LYS A 206 6.20 0.02 -6.66
CA LYS A 206 7.49 0.49 -7.16
C LYS A 206 7.77 -0.02 -8.57
N ARG A 207 7.63 -1.33 -8.81
CA ARG A 207 7.96 -1.98 -10.09
C ARG A 207 6.87 -1.81 -11.14
N TYR A 208 5.64 -2.20 -10.83
CA TYR A 208 4.58 -2.35 -11.84
C TYR A 208 3.69 -1.11 -11.98
N ILE A 209 3.49 -0.33 -10.90
CA ILE A 209 2.58 0.83 -10.92
C ILE A 209 3.33 2.15 -11.11
N ILE A 210 4.61 2.27 -10.75
CA ILE A 210 5.37 3.51 -11.02
C ILE A 210 6.59 3.28 -11.89
N ASN A 211 6.81 2.06 -12.39
CA ASN A 211 7.92 1.73 -13.29
C ASN A 211 9.28 2.22 -12.74
N PHE A 212 9.58 1.94 -11.46
CA PHE A 212 10.80 2.36 -10.77
C PHE A 212 11.12 3.86 -10.89
N SER A 213 10.08 4.70 -11.06
CA SER A 213 10.28 6.14 -11.18
C SER A 213 10.99 6.69 -9.94
N GLU A 214 12.06 7.44 -10.18
CA GLU A 214 12.80 8.20 -9.16
C GLU A 214 12.23 9.61 -8.97
N LEU A 215 11.16 9.95 -9.71
CA LEU A 215 10.43 11.21 -9.56
C LEU A 215 9.38 11.10 -8.45
N THR A 216 8.92 12.25 -7.99
CA THR A 216 7.82 12.31 -7.03
C THR A 216 6.51 11.91 -7.70
N VAL A 217 5.93 10.78 -7.27
CA VAL A 217 4.67 10.27 -7.81
C VAL A 217 3.52 10.56 -6.84
N ALA A 218 2.42 11.10 -7.36
CA ALA A 218 1.22 11.37 -6.58
C ALA A 218 0.24 10.19 -6.59
N PHE A 219 -0.16 9.71 -5.41
CA PHE A 219 -1.07 8.58 -5.17
C PHE A 219 -2.55 8.95 -5.39
N TYR A 220 -2.89 9.49 -6.56
CA TYR A 220 -4.28 9.65 -6.98
C TYR A 220 -4.79 8.39 -7.67
N ASP A 221 -5.98 8.46 -8.28
CA ASP A 221 -6.55 7.42 -9.13
C ASP A 221 -5.59 6.97 -10.25
N SER A 222 -4.68 7.83 -10.71
CA SER A 222 -3.64 7.46 -11.67
C SER A 222 -2.70 6.34 -11.19
N ILE A 223 -2.63 6.11 -9.88
CA ILE A 223 -1.80 5.08 -9.22
C ILE A 223 -2.69 4.05 -8.53
N THR A 224 -3.62 4.52 -7.70
CA THR A 224 -4.44 3.66 -6.83
C THR A 224 -5.33 2.69 -7.61
N LEU A 225 -5.90 3.11 -8.76
CA LEU A 225 -6.73 2.24 -9.59
C LEU A 225 -5.98 1.03 -10.15
N PHE A 226 -4.65 1.10 -10.27
CA PHE A 226 -3.85 -0.01 -10.77
C PHE A 226 -3.42 -0.99 -9.67
N THR A 227 -3.83 -0.75 -8.42
CA THR A 227 -3.50 -1.62 -7.29
C THR A 227 -4.24 -2.95 -7.42
N PRO A 228 -3.53 -4.09 -7.57
CA PRO A 228 -4.17 -5.38 -7.65
C PRO A 228 -4.66 -5.81 -6.26
N LEU A 229 -5.97 -5.89 -6.06
CA LEU A 229 -6.58 -6.37 -4.82
C LEU A 229 -7.27 -7.71 -5.03
N LYS A 230 -6.96 -8.71 -4.20
CA LYS A 230 -7.67 -9.99 -4.19
C LYS A 230 -8.91 -9.91 -3.31
N THR A 231 -10.00 -10.52 -3.76
CA THR A 231 -11.15 -10.78 -2.88
C THR A 231 -10.71 -11.72 -1.77
N ILE A 232 -10.98 -11.35 -0.51
CA ILE A 232 -10.68 -12.19 0.65
C ILE A 232 -11.96 -12.65 1.32
N ASN A 233 -11.95 -13.87 1.87
CA ASN A 233 -13.08 -14.36 2.64
C ASN A 233 -13.10 -13.70 4.05
N LYS A 234 -14.22 -13.82 4.75
CA LYS A 234 -14.41 -13.23 6.09
C LYS A 234 -13.46 -13.77 7.16
N LYS A 235 -12.91 -14.97 6.98
CA LYS A 235 -11.92 -15.55 7.90
C LYS A 235 -10.60 -14.80 7.76
N LEU A 236 -10.10 -14.66 6.52
CA LEU A 236 -8.88 -13.92 6.17
C LEU A 236 -8.95 -12.46 6.60
N GLU A 237 -10.08 -11.81 6.29
CA GLU A 237 -10.34 -10.42 6.67
C GLU A 237 -10.20 -10.20 8.18
N LYS A 238 -10.73 -11.12 9.00
CA LYS A 238 -10.63 -11.02 10.47
C LYS A 238 -9.19 -11.09 10.98
N VAL A 239 -8.37 -11.97 10.40
CA VAL A 239 -6.95 -12.10 10.79
C VAL A 239 -6.18 -10.84 10.43
N PHE A 240 -6.29 -10.36 9.18
CA PHE A 240 -5.63 -9.12 8.77
C PHE A 240 -6.11 -7.92 9.59
N ASN A 241 -7.41 -7.82 9.85
CA ASN A 241 -7.98 -6.78 10.72
C ASN A 241 -7.36 -6.79 12.11
N LEU A 242 -7.25 -7.97 12.74
CA LEU A 242 -6.71 -8.10 14.08
C LEU A 242 -5.21 -7.76 14.13
N LEU A 243 -4.43 -8.28 13.18
CA LEU A 243 -3.00 -7.98 13.06
C LEU A 243 -2.74 -6.49 12.81
N ALA A 244 -3.54 -5.85 11.94
CA ALA A 244 -3.48 -4.41 11.72
C ALA A 244 -3.72 -3.59 12.99
N LYS A 245 -4.67 -4.03 13.83
CA LYS A 245 -4.98 -3.37 15.11
C LYS A 245 -3.87 -3.58 16.13
N TYR A 246 -3.23 -4.75 16.17
CA TYR A 246 -2.03 -4.98 16.97
C TYR A 246 -0.90 -4.04 16.53
N MET A 247 -0.66 -3.94 15.22
CA MET A 247 0.35 -3.04 14.66
C MET A 247 0.09 -1.56 15.01
N ILE A 248 -1.16 -1.12 14.99
CA ILE A 248 -1.57 0.22 15.45
C ILE A 248 -1.12 0.46 16.89
N VAL A 249 -1.43 -0.46 17.80
CA VAL A 249 -1.10 -0.31 19.23
C VAL A 249 0.40 -0.33 19.44
N LEU A 250 1.08 -1.32 18.87
CA LEU A 250 2.52 -1.48 19.01
C LEU A 250 3.25 -0.24 18.49
N LYS A 251 2.99 0.18 17.25
CA LYS A 251 3.64 1.37 16.66
C LYS A 251 3.26 2.67 17.38
N GLY A 252 2.09 2.74 18.03
CA GLY A 252 1.64 3.92 18.79
C GLY A 252 2.26 4.06 20.18
N ILE A 253 2.74 2.96 20.77
CA ILE A 253 3.45 2.97 22.07
C ILE A 253 4.94 3.17 21.81
N GLU A 254 5.58 2.22 21.10
CA GLU A 254 7.00 2.26 20.72
C GLU A 254 7.29 1.16 19.69
N GLU A 255 8.27 1.38 18.81
CA GLU A 255 8.72 0.35 17.87
C GLU A 255 9.41 -0.79 18.61
N SER A 256 8.67 -1.88 18.82
CA SER A 256 9.14 -3.05 19.55
C SER A 256 9.51 -4.22 18.62
N VAL A 257 10.24 -5.20 19.17
CA VAL A 257 10.53 -6.49 18.53
C VAL A 257 9.23 -7.19 18.08
N MET A 258 8.16 -7.10 18.89
CA MET A 258 6.83 -7.59 18.50
C MET A 258 6.34 -6.92 17.21
N SER A 259 6.50 -5.60 17.06
CA SER A 259 6.05 -4.88 15.86
C SER A 259 6.79 -5.34 14.60
N VAL A 260 8.08 -5.68 14.74
CA VAL A 260 8.87 -6.28 13.65
C VAL A 260 8.29 -7.65 13.34
N PHE A 261 8.14 -8.52 14.34
CA PHE A 261 7.61 -9.88 14.15
C PHE A 261 6.21 -9.92 13.52
N PHE A 262 5.27 -9.07 13.97
CA PHE A 262 3.95 -8.98 13.35
C PHE A 262 4.00 -8.42 11.92
N THR A 263 4.97 -7.57 11.59
CA THR A 263 5.20 -7.15 10.19
C THR A 263 5.61 -8.35 9.32
N ARG A 264 6.50 -9.21 9.83
CA ARG A 264 6.94 -10.45 9.17
C ARG A 264 5.76 -11.39 8.90
N ILE A 265 4.90 -11.58 9.91
CA ILE A 265 3.64 -12.34 9.77
C ILE A 265 2.74 -11.76 8.68
N ILE A 266 2.47 -10.46 8.71
CA ILE A 266 1.59 -9.81 7.71
C ILE A 266 2.17 -10.00 6.30
N ASN A 267 3.48 -9.83 6.14
CA ASN A 267 4.14 -10.02 4.85
C ASN A 267 4.00 -11.47 4.35
N ALA A 268 4.24 -12.46 5.21
CA ALA A 268 4.07 -13.87 4.85
C ALA A 268 2.62 -14.20 4.46
N LEU A 269 1.63 -13.70 5.22
CA LEU A 269 0.21 -13.90 4.90
C LEU A 269 -0.20 -13.22 3.59
N VAL A 270 0.34 -12.03 3.28
CA VAL A 270 0.08 -11.37 2.00
C VAL A 270 0.75 -12.15 0.86
N LEU A 271 1.95 -12.69 1.08
CA LEU A 271 2.61 -13.53 0.09
C LEU A 271 1.80 -14.80 -0.20
N GLU A 272 1.30 -15.49 0.85
CA GLU A 272 0.42 -16.66 0.71
C GLU A 272 -0.90 -16.30 -0.02
N LEU A 273 -1.47 -15.13 0.28
CA LEU A 273 -2.67 -14.64 -0.41
C LEU A 273 -2.41 -14.43 -1.91
N TYR A 274 -1.28 -13.84 -2.29
CA TYR A 274 -1.01 -13.43 -3.66
C TYR A 274 -0.36 -14.53 -4.51
N LEU A 275 0.55 -15.31 -3.93
CA LEU A 275 1.44 -16.25 -4.63
C LEU A 275 1.42 -17.67 -4.02
N PRO A 276 0.25 -18.27 -3.75
CA PRO A 276 0.18 -19.58 -3.11
C PRO A 276 0.88 -20.67 -3.94
N ASP A 277 0.65 -20.69 -5.25
CA ASP A 277 1.23 -21.69 -6.14
C ASP A 277 2.77 -21.62 -6.17
N LEU A 278 3.35 -20.44 -5.97
CA LEU A 278 4.79 -20.22 -5.96
C LEU A 278 5.42 -20.68 -4.64
N LEU A 279 4.75 -20.43 -3.51
CA LEU A 279 5.19 -20.94 -2.21
C LEU A 279 5.22 -22.47 -2.18
N LEU A 280 4.18 -23.13 -2.68
CA LEU A 280 4.12 -24.60 -2.76
C LEU A 280 5.25 -25.18 -3.62
N LYS A 281 5.54 -24.56 -4.76
CA LYS A 281 6.65 -24.98 -5.64
C LYS A 281 8.01 -24.89 -4.96
N ASN A 282 8.17 -23.96 -4.02
CA ASN A 282 9.38 -23.77 -3.23
C ASN A 282 9.34 -24.51 -1.89
N GLY A 283 8.42 -25.47 -1.71
CA GLY A 283 8.38 -26.35 -0.54
C GLY A 283 7.81 -25.70 0.73
N VAL A 284 7.21 -24.51 0.64
CA VAL A 284 6.51 -23.89 1.78
C VAL A 284 5.05 -24.30 1.79
N HIS A 285 4.61 -24.79 2.95
CA HIS A 285 3.22 -25.16 3.19
C HIS A 285 2.32 -23.91 3.24
N ASN A 286 1.27 -23.90 2.43
CA ASN A 286 0.26 -22.83 2.38
C ASN A 286 -0.88 -23.06 3.37
N ASN A 287 -0.57 -22.98 4.66
CA ASN A 287 -1.59 -23.04 5.70
C ASN A 287 -1.27 -22.09 6.86
N LEU A 288 -0.44 -21.06 6.62
CA LEU A 288 -0.05 -20.13 7.67
C LEU A 288 -1.29 -19.42 8.22
N PHE A 289 -2.22 -19.09 7.33
CA PHE A 289 -3.49 -18.49 7.73
C PHE A 289 -4.29 -19.38 8.72
N GLU A 290 -4.42 -20.67 8.42
CA GLU A 290 -5.15 -21.63 9.26
C GLU A 290 -4.45 -21.87 10.60
N THR A 291 -3.12 -21.72 10.60
CA THR A 291 -2.28 -21.91 11.78
C THR A 291 -2.27 -20.68 12.69
N ILE A 292 -2.31 -19.46 12.11
CA ILE A 292 -2.23 -18.20 12.87
C ILE A 292 -3.56 -17.84 13.53
N GLU A 293 -4.69 -18.02 12.84
CA GLU A 293 -5.99 -17.63 13.37
C GLU A 293 -6.28 -18.12 14.81
N PRO A 294 -6.08 -19.41 15.16
CA PRO A 294 -6.35 -19.90 16.51
C PRO A 294 -5.35 -19.38 17.58
N LEU A 295 -4.18 -18.90 17.17
CA LEU A 295 -3.14 -18.41 18.08
C LEU A 295 -3.30 -16.92 18.41
N LEU A 296 -4.11 -16.21 17.64
CA LEU A 296 -4.43 -14.81 17.88
C LEU A 296 -5.50 -14.67 18.96
N ASN A 297 -5.15 -14.02 20.07
CA ASN A 297 -6.12 -13.70 21.10
C ASN A 297 -7.15 -12.68 20.58
N LYS A 298 -8.43 -13.02 20.65
CA LYS A 298 -9.48 -12.13 20.17
C LYS A 298 -9.74 -11.05 21.21
N PHE A 299 -9.63 -9.79 20.79
CA PHE A 299 -10.00 -8.64 21.60
C PHE A 299 -10.94 -7.71 20.84
N ALA A 300 -11.99 -7.24 21.50
CA ALA A 300 -12.92 -6.28 20.94
C ALA A 300 -12.32 -4.87 21.01
N PHE A 301 -11.53 -4.51 19.99
CA PHE A 301 -10.91 -3.19 19.89
C PHE A 301 -11.92 -2.03 19.79
N GLY A 302 -13.16 -2.28 19.35
CA GLY A 302 -14.32 -1.37 19.39
C GLY A 302 -14.01 0.13 19.28
N ALA A 303 -14.62 0.93 20.15
CA ALA A 303 -14.34 2.36 20.29
C ALA A 303 -12.98 2.67 20.95
N TRP A 304 -12.32 1.65 21.51
CA TRP A 304 -11.07 1.83 22.24
C TRP A 304 -9.95 2.36 21.32
N LEU A 305 -9.86 1.91 20.07
CA LEU A 305 -8.83 2.42 19.14
C LEU A 305 -8.99 3.91 18.83
N ASN A 306 -10.22 4.39 18.69
CA ASN A 306 -10.47 5.81 18.49
C ASN A 306 -10.07 6.61 19.74
N SER A 307 -10.44 6.11 20.93
CA SER A 307 -10.02 6.73 22.19
C SER A 307 -8.50 6.73 22.37
N PHE A 308 -7.83 5.63 22.04
CA PHE A 308 -6.38 5.51 22.09
C PHE A 308 -5.70 6.55 21.21
N TRP A 309 -6.16 6.72 19.97
CA TRP A 309 -5.57 7.73 19.09
C TRP A 309 -5.90 9.15 19.49
N ASN A 310 -7.14 9.44 19.87
CA ASN A 310 -7.52 10.79 20.29
C ASN A 310 -6.70 11.23 21.51
N THR A 311 -6.52 10.37 22.52
CA THR A 311 -5.65 10.67 23.67
C THR A 311 -4.17 10.83 23.31
N LYS A 312 -3.66 10.06 22.35
CA LYS A 312 -2.29 10.23 21.82
C LYS A 312 -2.11 11.54 21.07
N ILE A 313 -3.07 11.90 20.21
CA ILE A 313 -3.04 13.15 19.43
C ILE A 313 -3.15 14.35 20.36
N ASP A 314 -4.01 14.27 21.38
CA ASP A 314 -4.19 15.35 22.36
C ASP A 314 -3.07 15.45 23.39
N GLY A 315 -2.13 14.49 23.42
CA GLY A 315 -1.04 14.45 24.39
C GLY A 315 -1.47 14.05 25.80
N THR A 316 -2.71 13.57 25.98
CA THR A 316 -3.28 13.17 27.28
C THR A 316 -3.10 11.69 27.58
N PHE A 317 -2.41 10.95 26.70
CA PHE A 317 -2.20 9.52 26.83
C PHE A 317 -1.35 9.16 28.06
N GLN A 318 -1.91 8.36 28.97
CA GLN A 318 -1.19 7.76 30.11
C GLN A 318 -0.87 6.29 29.83
N SER A 319 0.41 5.91 29.92
CA SER A 319 0.92 4.55 29.60
C SER A 319 0.22 3.44 30.40
N ASN A 320 -0.17 3.71 31.64
CA ASN A 320 -0.78 2.72 32.55
C ASN A 320 -2.18 2.26 32.11
N SER A 321 -2.85 2.99 31.22
CA SER A 321 -4.21 2.66 30.74
C SER A 321 -4.27 1.46 29.78
N ASN A 322 -3.12 0.96 29.31
CA ASN A 322 -3.04 -0.04 28.25
C ASN A 322 -2.48 -1.41 28.67
N SER A 323 -2.14 -1.61 29.95
CA SER A 323 -1.49 -2.86 30.42
C SER A 323 -2.24 -4.13 29.97
N LYS A 324 -3.58 -4.09 30.00
CA LYS A 324 -4.44 -5.20 29.55
C LYS A 324 -4.30 -5.50 28.06
N ILE A 325 -4.27 -4.50 27.17
CA ILE A 325 -4.20 -4.74 25.72
C ILE A 325 -2.79 -5.14 25.33
N THR A 326 -1.77 -4.51 25.91
CA THR A 326 -0.39 -4.92 25.72
C THR A 326 -0.20 -6.39 26.13
N SER A 327 -0.74 -6.81 27.29
CA SER A 327 -0.67 -8.22 27.73
C SER A 327 -1.36 -9.21 26.77
N ILE A 328 -2.45 -8.80 26.10
CA ILE A 328 -3.15 -9.64 25.12
C ILE A 328 -2.32 -9.80 23.85
N ILE A 329 -1.68 -8.71 23.41
CA ILE A 329 -0.78 -8.71 22.26
C ILE A 329 0.47 -9.55 22.58
N GLU A 330 1.08 -9.37 23.75
CA GLU A 330 2.21 -10.17 24.24
C GLU A 330 1.84 -11.65 24.29
N SER A 331 0.70 -12.02 24.86
CA SER A 331 0.26 -13.41 24.87
C SER A 331 0.05 -13.98 23.46
N SER A 332 -0.46 -13.17 22.52
CA SER A 332 -0.58 -13.60 21.11
C SER A 332 0.79 -13.77 20.47
N TYR A 333 1.73 -12.88 20.77
CA TYR A 333 3.11 -12.93 20.31
C TYR A 333 3.80 -14.22 20.80
N GLU A 334 3.73 -14.53 22.09
CA GLU A 334 4.28 -15.77 22.66
C GLU A 334 3.70 -17.03 22.02
N ASN A 335 2.40 -17.02 21.71
CA ASN A 335 1.76 -18.13 21.01
C ASN A 335 2.28 -18.27 19.56
N LEU A 336 2.49 -17.15 18.87
CA LEU A 336 2.91 -17.10 17.47
C LEU A 336 4.41 -17.31 17.27
N LEU A 337 5.25 -17.08 18.29
CA LEU A 337 6.69 -17.37 18.25
C LEU A 337 6.98 -18.82 17.88
N LYS A 338 6.06 -19.74 18.19
CA LYS A 338 6.12 -21.17 17.79
C LYS A 338 6.15 -21.37 16.27
N LEU A 339 5.78 -20.35 15.49
CA LEU A 339 5.76 -20.37 14.02
C LEU A 339 6.95 -19.63 13.40
N GLU A 340 7.93 -19.19 14.19
CA GLU A 340 9.03 -18.36 13.70
C GLU A 340 9.77 -19.00 12.52
N ASP A 341 10.03 -20.31 12.56
CA ASP A 341 10.74 -21.01 11.49
C ASP A 341 9.94 -21.04 10.18
N ILE A 342 8.61 -21.22 10.26
CA ILE A 342 7.71 -21.18 9.09
C ILE A 342 7.68 -19.77 8.49
N ILE A 343 7.67 -18.73 9.35
CA ILE A 343 7.70 -17.33 8.93
C ILE A 343 9.03 -17.02 8.26
N LYS A 344 10.17 -17.46 8.83
CA LYS A 344 11.51 -17.31 8.23
C LYS A 344 11.58 -17.95 6.85
N ALA A 345 11.09 -19.18 6.70
CA ALA A 345 11.07 -19.85 5.40
C ALA A 345 10.26 -19.08 4.34
N ASN A 346 9.12 -18.49 4.74
CA ASN A 346 8.34 -17.61 3.85
C ASN A 346 9.11 -16.34 3.47
N GLU A 347 9.86 -15.75 4.40
CA GLU A 347 10.66 -14.56 4.15
C GLU A 347 11.84 -14.83 3.23
N GLU A 348 12.57 -15.92 3.43
CA GLU A 348 13.68 -16.31 2.55
C GLU A 348 13.20 -16.49 1.11
N ILE A 349 12.01 -17.10 0.93
CA ILE A 349 11.38 -17.21 -0.39
C ILE A 349 10.90 -15.83 -0.87
N SER A 350 10.32 -15.00 -0.01
CA SER A 350 9.91 -13.64 -0.38
C SER A 350 11.11 -12.82 -0.87
N GLU A 351 12.23 -12.87 -0.15
CA GLU A 351 13.46 -12.17 -0.51
C GLU A 351 14.02 -12.76 -1.79
N THR A 352 14.04 -14.09 -1.93
CA THR A 352 14.49 -14.73 -3.18
C THR A 352 13.63 -14.31 -4.36
N ILE A 353 12.29 -14.36 -4.24
CA ILE A 353 11.37 -13.91 -5.31
C ILE A 353 11.63 -12.42 -5.60
N LEU A 354 11.54 -11.57 -4.58
CA LEU A 354 11.63 -10.12 -4.79
C LEU A 354 13.01 -9.74 -5.34
N VAL A 355 14.09 -10.37 -4.86
CA VAL A 355 15.46 -10.18 -5.35
C VAL A 355 15.63 -10.78 -6.75
N GLU A 356 15.24 -12.02 -7.04
CA GLU A 356 15.32 -12.60 -8.39
C GLU A 356 14.59 -11.74 -9.43
N PHE A 357 13.51 -11.07 -9.03
CA PHE A 357 12.83 -10.13 -9.91
C PHE A 357 13.39 -8.69 -9.82
N GLU A 358 14.07 -8.25 -8.74
CA GLU A 358 14.79 -6.96 -8.63
C GLU A 358 16.19 -6.99 -9.30
N THR A 359 17.02 -7.96 -8.94
CA THR A 359 18.23 -8.36 -9.65
C THR A 359 17.84 -9.25 -10.81
N ILE A 360 17.60 -8.59 -11.94
CA ILE A 360 17.26 -9.22 -13.21
C ILE A 360 18.15 -10.44 -13.46
N ASN A 361 17.52 -11.62 -13.53
CA ASN A 361 18.17 -12.82 -14.02
C ASN A 361 18.42 -12.70 -15.50
#